data_AF-A0A349CY05-F1
#
_entry.id   AF-A0A349CY05-F1
#
_cell.length_a   1.000
_cell.length_b   1.000
_cell.length_c   1.000
_cell.angle_alpha   90.00
_cell.angle_beta   90.00
_cell.angle_gamma   90.00
#
_symmetry.space_group_name_H-M   'P 1'
#
loop_
_entity.id
_entity.type
_entity.pdbx_description
1 polymer ?
#
loop_
_entity_poly.entity_id
_entity_poly.type
_entity_poly.pdbx_seq_one_letter_code
_entity_poly.pdbx_strand_id
1 'polypeptide(L)'
;AWRALAAEAGCTPAQLALTWLLSRGEHVVPIPGTTNAAHLRENQGGLAVPVDPALLARAGDLIDTHTVSGPRYNATGTREVDAEVFDQAVPIPR
;
A
#
# COMPACT_ATOMS: atom_id res chain seq x y z
N ALA A 1 10.39 -8.59 -10.13
CA ALA A 1 9.20 -8.04 -10.81
C ALA A 1 8.95 -6.58 -10.45
N TRP A 2 8.63 -6.24 -9.19
CA TRP A 2 8.30 -4.86 -8.79
C TRP A 2 9.32 -3.78 -9.22
N ARG A 3 10.61 -3.98 -8.93
CA ARG A 3 11.68 -3.04 -9.34
C ARG A 3 11.78 -2.86 -10.86
N ALA A 4 11.42 -3.87 -11.64
CA ALA A 4 11.42 -3.78 -13.10
C ALA A 4 10.24 -2.93 -13.60
N LEU A 5 9.06 -3.06 -12.99
CA LEU A 5 7.93 -2.16 -13.29
C LEU A 5 8.23 -0.72 -12.90
N ALA A 6 8.90 -0.49 -11.77
CA ALA A 6 9.30 0.86 -11.37
C ALA A 6 10.27 1.47 -12.39
N ALA A 7 11.24 0.67 -12.88
CA ALA A 7 12.14 1.09 -13.94
C ALA A 7 11.42 1.35 -15.27
N GLU A 8 10.46 0.50 -15.66
CA GLU A 8 9.59 0.68 -16.83
C GLU A 8 8.77 1.99 -16.74
N ALA A 9 8.27 2.31 -15.54
CA ALA A 9 7.56 3.55 -15.24
C ALA A 9 8.49 4.77 -15.07
N GLY A 10 9.81 4.60 -15.14
CA GLY A 10 10.78 5.69 -14.97
C GLY A 10 10.79 6.32 -13.57
N CYS A 11 10.37 5.57 -12.54
CA CYS A 11 10.26 6.07 -11.17
C CYS A 11 10.93 5.10 -10.18
N THR A 12 11.07 5.53 -8.93
CA THR A 12 11.60 4.66 -7.88
C THR A 12 10.54 3.66 -7.40
N PRO A 13 10.94 2.53 -6.77
CA PRO A 13 9.97 1.57 -6.23
C PRO A 13 8.98 2.18 -5.22
N ALA A 14 9.43 3.17 -4.43
CA ALA A 14 8.58 3.88 -3.48
C ALA A 14 7.59 4.80 -4.20
N GLN A 15 8.04 5.48 -5.24
CA GLN A 15 7.18 6.32 -6.08
C GLN A 15 6.10 5.49 -6.77
N LEU A 16 6.44 4.35 -7.37
CA LEU A 16 5.46 3.45 -7.98
C LEU A 16 4.37 3.03 -6.97
N ALA A 17 4.76 2.72 -5.73
CA ALA A 17 3.81 2.33 -4.69
C ALA A 17 2.85 3.48 -4.31
N LEU A 18 3.38 4.70 -4.18
CA LEU A 18 2.59 5.89 -3.87
C LEU A 18 1.67 6.27 -5.03
N THR A 19 2.15 6.25 -6.27
CA THR A 19 1.34 6.52 -7.46
C THR A 19 0.22 5.48 -7.61
N TRP A 20 0.52 4.19 -7.37
CA TRP A 20 -0.50 3.15 -7.35
C TRP A 20 -1.56 3.40 -6.28
N LEU A 21 -1.16 3.76 -5.06
CA LEU A 21 -2.09 4.06 -3.96
C LEU A 21 -3.00 5.25 -4.29
N LEU A 22 -2.43 6.33 -4.84
CA LEU A 22 -3.19 7.51 -5.27
C LEU A 22 -4.17 7.20 -6.41
N SER A 23 -3.87 6.22 -7.26
CA SER A 23 -4.77 5.81 -8.35
C SER A 23 -6.05 5.12 -7.86
N ARG A 24 -6.13 4.72 -6.58
CA ARG A 24 -7.29 4.00 -6.02
C ARG A 24 -8.52 4.87 -5.79
N GLY A 25 -8.36 6.20 -5.80
CA GLY A 25 -9.47 7.14 -5.75
C GLY A 25 -9.04 8.52 -5.28
N GLU A 26 -9.80 9.54 -5.66
CA GLU A 26 -9.52 10.96 -5.33
C GLU A 26 -9.52 11.23 -3.81
N HIS A 27 -10.24 10.41 -3.04
CA HIS A 27 -10.33 10.52 -1.59
C HIS A 27 -9.15 9.85 -0.85
N VAL A 28 -8.22 9.22 -1.57
CA VAL A 28 -7.08 8.51 -0.97
C VAL A 28 -5.93 9.48 -0.74
N VAL A 29 -5.57 9.68 0.52
CA VAL A 29 -4.45 10.56 0.91
C VAL A 29 -3.37 9.72 1.61
N PRO A 30 -2.21 9.48 0.98
CA PRO A 30 -1.12 8.74 1.59
C PRO A 30 -0.41 9.58 2.66
N ILE A 31 -0.07 8.95 3.79
CA ILE A 31 0.67 9.60 4.90
C ILE A 31 1.99 8.85 5.13
N PRO A 32 2.95 8.91 4.17
CA PRO A 32 4.21 8.18 4.31
C PRO A 32 5.08 8.82 5.39
N GLY A 33 5.34 8.07 6.47
CA GLY A 33 6.26 8.48 7.53
C GLY A 33 7.72 8.15 7.19
N THR A 34 8.63 9.10 7.38
CA THR A 34 10.07 8.85 7.29
C THR A 34 10.86 9.84 8.15
N THR A 35 11.99 9.40 8.70
CA THR A 35 12.97 10.25 9.40
C THR A 35 14.11 10.71 8.48
N ASN A 36 14.16 10.19 7.24
CA ASN A 36 15.22 10.50 6.27
C ASN A 36 14.74 11.55 5.26
N ALA A 37 15.43 12.69 5.20
CA ALA A 37 15.12 13.77 4.27
C ALA A 37 15.20 13.35 2.79
N ALA A 38 16.07 12.39 2.42
CA ALA A 38 16.14 11.86 1.07
C ALA A 38 14.87 11.09 0.68
N HIS A 39 14.37 10.23 1.58
CA HIS A 39 13.12 9.51 1.36
C HIS A 39 11.92 10.47 1.30
N LEU A 40 11.92 11.54 2.09
CA LEU A 40 10.88 12.57 2.01
C LEU A 40 10.81 13.17 0.60
N ARG A 41 11.96 13.56 0.03
CA ARG A 41 12.03 14.12 -1.33
C ARG A 41 11.64 13.09 -2.39
N GLU A 42 12.06 11.85 -2.22
CA GLU A 42 11.68 10.75 -3.12
C GLU A 42 10.17 10.53 -3.12
N ASN A 43 9.55 10.45 -1.93
CA ASN A 43 8.10 10.26 -1.76
C ASN A 43 7.30 11.42 -2.37
N GLN A 44 7.76 12.66 -2.19
CA GLN A 44 7.15 13.83 -2.81
C GLN A 44 7.17 13.74 -4.35
N GLY A 45 8.24 13.20 -4.93
CA GLY A 45 8.34 13.00 -6.38
C GLY A 45 7.30 12.02 -6.96
N GLY A 46 6.82 11.06 -6.15
CA GLY A 46 5.81 10.08 -6.58
C GLY A 46 4.43 10.68 -6.85
N LEU A 47 4.14 11.87 -6.32
CA LEU A 47 2.87 12.58 -6.51
C LEU A 47 2.67 13.10 -7.94
N ALA A 48 3.76 13.20 -8.72
CA ALA A 48 3.78 13.87 -10.01
C ALA A 48 4.12 12.93 -11.19
N VAL A 49 4.29 11.62 -10.96
CA VAL A 49 4.68 10.69 -12.03
C VAL A 49 3.43 10.27 -12.83
N PRO A 50 3.34 10.60 -14.13
CA PRO A 50 2.28 10.07 -14.99
C PRO A 50 2.61 8.62 -15.34
N VAL A 51 2.06 7.68 -14.56
CA VAL A 51 2.22 6.24 -14.82
C VAL A 51 1.01 5.74 -15.61
N ASP A 52 1.28 4.91 -16.62
CA ASP A 52 0.24 4.24 -17.41
C ASP A 52 -0.69 3.40 -16.51
N PRO A 53 -2.03 3.58 -16.58
CA PRO A 53 -2.98 2.75 -15.85
C PRO A 53 -2.80 1.24 -16.04
N ALA A 54 -2.37 0.79 -17.23
CA ALA A 54 -2.11 -0.63 -17.49
C ALA A 54 -0.88 -1.14 -16.71
N LEU A 55 0.13 -0.30 -16.51
CA LEU A 55 1.28 -0.62 -15.67
C LEU A 55 0.86 -0.66 -14.20
N LEU A 56 0.01 0.27 -13.75
CA LEU A 56 -0.53 0.25 -12.39
C LEU A 56 -1.39 -1.00 -12.11
N ALA A 57 -2.16 -1.48 -13.09
CA ALA A 57 -2.89 -2.74 -12.98
C ALA A 57 -1.91 -3.92 -12.77
N ARG A 58 -0.89 -4.04 -13.62
CA ARG A 58 0.17 -5.06 -13.47
C ARG A 58 0.90 -4.97 -12.13
N ALA A 59 1.10 -3.77 -11.60
CA ALA A 59 1.70 -3.56 -10.30
C ALA A 59 0.78 -4.07 -9.17
N GLY A 60 -0.52 -3.82 -9.26
CA GLY A 60 -1.52 -4.34 -8.33
C GLY A 60 -1.59 -5.86 -8.32
N ASP A 61 -1.57 -6.49 -9.50
CA ASP A 61 -1.65 -7.97 -9.63
C ASP A 61 -0.42 -8.68 -9.04
N LEU A 62 0.72 -7.99 -8.91
CA LEU A 62 1.91 -8.57 -8.28
C LEU A 62 1.79 -8.72 -6.76
N ILE A 63 1.07 -7.81 -6.11
CA ILE A 63 0.96 -7.72 -4.65
C ILE A 63 -0.52 -7.52 -4.30
N ASP A 64 -1.23 -8.63 -4.19
CA ASP A 64 -2.66 -8.66 -3.85
C ASP A 64 -2.95 -9.69 -2.74
N THR A 65 -4.23 -9.86 -2.42
CA THR A 65 -4.70 -10.81 -1.41
C THR A 65 -4.54 -12.29 -1.82
N HIS A 66 -4.22 -12.56 -3.09
CA HIS A 66 -3.95 -13.90 -3.61
C HIS A 66 -2.45 -14.23 -3.60
N THR A 67 -1.58 -13.22 -3.70
CA THR A 67 -0.12 -13.39 -3.71
C THR A 67 0.55 -13.18 -2.35
N VAL A 68 -0.12 -12.51 -1.40
CA VAL A 68 0.37 -12.29 -0.04
C VAL A 68 -0.36 -13.21 0.95
N SER A 69 0.39 -14.06 1.63
CA SER A 69 -0.12 -15.04 2.60
C SER A 69 0.42 -14.78 4.01
N GLY A 70 -0.41 -15.04 5.01
CA GLY A 70 -0.07 -14.98 6.43
C GLY A 70 -0.85 -13.90 7.20
N PRO A 71 -0.79 -13.93 8.54
CA PRO A 71 -1.48 -12.96 9.38
C PRO A 71 -0.80 -11.58 9.33
N ARG A 72 -1.60 -10.51 9.47
CA ARG A 72 -1.10 -9.12 9.56
C ARG A 72 -0.18 -8.91 10.76
N TYR A 73 -0.46 -9.59 11.86
CA TYR A 73 0.34 -9.58 13.08
C TYR A 73 0.97 -10.95 13.32
N ASN A 74 2.09 -10.98 14.04
CA ASN A 74 2.61 -12.24 14.56
C ASN A 74 1.68 -12.81 15.66
N ALA A 75 1.97 -14.02 16.13
CA ALA A 75 1.13 -14.72 17.12
C ALA A 75 0.98 -13.99 18.47
N THR A 76 1.90 -13.09 18.81
CA THR A 76 1.80 -12.26 20.02
C THR A 76 0.93 -11.04 19.77
N GLY A 77 1.20 -10.27 18.71
CA GLY A 77 0.44 -9.08 18.35
C GLY A 77 -1.02 -9.37 18.01
N THR A 78 -1.32 -10.56 17.47
CA THR A 78 -2.70 -11.01 17.24
C THR A 78 -3.52 -11.11 18.53
N ARG A 79 -2.89 -11.31 19.70
CA ARG A 79 -3.60 -11.37 20.99
C ARG A 79 -3.87 -9.99 21.59
N GLU A 80 -3.12 -8.99 21.18
CA GLU A 80 -3.20 -7.63 21.72
C GLU A 80 -4.11 -6.73 20.88
N VAL A 81 -4.33 -7.09 19.61
CA VAL A 81 -5.21 -6.35 18.68
C VAL A 81 -6.53 -7.08 18.53
N ASP A 82 -7.53 -6.67 19.29
CA ASP A 82 -8.91 -7.15 19.23
C ASP A 82 -9.80 -6.36 18.25
N ALA A 83 -9.43 -5.11 17.94
CA ALA A 83 -10.20 -4.16 17.14
C ALA A 83 -10.38 -4.55 15.65
N GLU A 84 -9.66 -5.55 15.15
CA GLU A 84 -9.69 -5.97 13.74
C GLU A 84 -10.35 -7.36 13.54
N VAL A 85 -10.88 -7.99 14.60
CA VAL A 85 -11.51 -9.31 14.55
C VAL A 85 -13.03 -9.19 14.80
N PHE A 86 -13.82 -9.30 13.73
CA PHE A 86 -15.28 -9.07 13.78
C PHE A 86 -16.12 -10.32 14.07
N ASP A 87 -15.50 -11.49 14.25
CA ASP A 87 -16.17 -12.80 14.44
C ASP A 87 -16.71 -13.02 15.87
N GLN A 88 -16.51 -12.05 16.78
CA GLN A 88 -16.93 -12.10 18.19
C GLN A 88 -17.93 -10.97 18.54
N ALA A 89 -18.49 -10.28 17.55
CA ALA A 89 -19.42 -9.18 17.82
C ALA A 89 -20.70 -9.69 18.50
N VAL A 90 -20.87 -9.36 19.79
CA VAL A 90 -22.13 -9.58 20.51
C VAL A 90 -23.23 -8.74 19.85
N PRO A 91 -24.40 -9.31 19.50
CA PRO A 91 -25.48 -8.53 18.90
C PRO A 91 -25.94 -7.43 19.86
N ILE A 92 -25.96 -6.19 19.38
CA ILE A 92 -26.50 -5.06 20.14
C ILE A 92 -28.03 -5.24 20.21
N PRO A 93 -28.64 -5.41 21.40
CA PRO A 93 -30.09 -5.47 21.50
C PRO A 93 -30.68 -4.12 21.07
N ARG A 94 -31.73 -4.14 20.25
CA ARG A 94 -32.52 -2.95 19.92
C ARG A 94 -33.34 -2.47 21.10
#